data_AF-A0A4R1C2L6-F1
#
_entry.id   AF-A0A4R1C2L6-F1
#
_cell.length_a   1.000
_cell.length_b   1.000
_cell.length_c   1.000
_cell.angle_alpha   90.00
_cell.angle_beta   90.00
_cell.angle_gamma   90.00
#
_symmetry.space_group_name_H-M   'P 1'
#
loop_
_entity.id
_entity.type
_entity.pdbx_description
1 polymer ?
#
loop_
_entity_poly.entity_id
_entity_poly.type
_entity_poly.pdbx_seq_one_letter_code
_entity_poly.pdbx_strand_id
1 'polypeptide(L)'
;MSDRDPLEQLARLGSGGPVTPLPPAEVRRLGDRRRARRTAVTGVAGAVAVLAVVIPASLYAARDDGATPEPPSSSDTATTSIPPKDRIPAGFPLGLGAHDYGSDGHTEGPGRDVSGTTPTPCNADPLASRTATDRLAFASLAVELEDYRHLSLYADEKDARSVMKAAADAVAACPTEPFDAMTMMWTSRAADTGYESLTFSQGYRDAIGGTTFQLTRVGRAVLMVAFSGEGVAEPATLTPITKQIAPHMCVFTPEGCGPDASSTPTATTPADCTTADLDATVKPLDSAAGSTYAEVRFTNTSSHDCAIHGSSTLRAVTSDGLAIAGNTTTSNEFVLAPDGVATALVRDTNPDNFPAADCMPANVSAWRITVPGSGETIDVDPTGYSTACTKIGNVSIDPWKPDQGDAAAARRAAEAAAASARAAADAAAADASAQASP
;
A
#
# COMPACT_ATOMS: atom_id res chain seq x y z
N MET A 1 -36.57 -46.43 -12.38
CA MET A 1 -36.28 -45.24 -11.55
C MET A 1 -36.07 -44.11 -12.53
N SER A 2 -37.13 -43.37 -12.84
CA SER A 2 -37.09 -42.31 -13.86
C SER A 2 -36.42 -41.06 -13.30
N ASP A 3 -35.41 -40.62 -14.03
CA ASP A 3 -34.69 -39.36 -13.86
C ASP A 3 -35.69 -38.20 -13.98
N ARG A 4 -35.73 -37.33 -12.97
CA ARG A 4 -36.62 -36.17 -12.95
C ARG A 4 -35.83 -34.97 -13.46
N ASP A 5 -36.27 -34.43 -14.59
CA ASP A 5 -35.74 -33.23 -15.22
C ASP A 5 -35.82 -32.01 -14.26
N PRO A 6 -34.70 -31.37 -13.91
CA PRO A 6 -34.67 -30.19 -13.04
C PRO A 6 -35.40 -28.97 -13.64
N LEU A 7 -35.60 -28.90 -14.96
CA LEU A 7 -36.35 -27.80 -15.60
C LEU A 7 -37.85 -27.86 -15.32
N GLU A 8 -38.43 -29.06 -15.17
CA GLU A 8 -39.84 -29.21 -14.78
C GLU A 8 -40.11 -28.72 -13.35
N GLN A 9 -39.12 -28.74 -12.46
CA GLN A 9 -39.28 -28.23 -11.09
C GLN A 9 -39.36 -26.70 -11.06
N LEU A 10 -38.66 -26.01 -11.97
CA LEU A 10 -38.69 -24.54 -12.06
C LEU A 10 -40.00 -24.04 -12.66
N ALA A 11 -40.57 -24.75 -13.62
CA ALA A 11 -41.87 -24.40 -14.21
C ALA A 11 -43.03 -24.44 -13.21
N ARG A 12 -42.92 -25.25 -12.14
CA ARG A 12 -43.92 -25.34 -11.06
C ARG A 12 -43.85 -24.21 -10.02
N LEU A 13 -42.81 -23.38 -10.04
CA LEU A 13 -42.69 -22.22 -9.15
C LEU A 13 -43.41 -20.97 -9.68
N GLY A 14 -43.92 -21.01 -10.93
CA GLY A 14 -44.49 -19.86 -11.62
C GLY A 14 -45.99 -19.61 -11.43
N SER A 15 -46.75 -20.52 -10.82
CA SER A 15 -48.20 -20.36 -10.62
C SER A 15 -48.49 -19.87 -9.19
N GLY A 16 -48.52 -18.54 -9.05
CA GLY A 16 -48.73 -17.80 -7.82
C GLY A 16 -49.96 -18.24 -7.01
N GLY A 17 -49.70 -18.92 -5.89
CA GLY A 17 -50.56 -18.85 -4.71
C GLY A 17 -50.22 -17.61 -3.89
N PRO A 18 -51.15 -17.12 -3.03
CA PRO A 18 -50.88 -15.99 -2.16
C PRO A 18 -49.71 -16.33 -1.23
N VAL A 19 -48.57 -15.68 -1.43
CA VAL A 19 -47.45 -15.72 -0.49
C VAL A 19 -47.84 -14.87 0.71
N THR A 20 -48.27 -15.50 1.79
CA THR A 20 -48.41 -14.84 3.08
C THR A 20 -47.00 -14.47 3.55
N PRO A 21 -46.61 -13.18 3.55
CA PRO A 21 -45.29 -12.81 4.00
C PRO A 21 -45.13 -13.22 5.46
N LEU A 22 -43.95 -13.73 5.80
CA LEU A 22 -43.65 -14.05 7.19
C LEU A 22 -43.78 -12.77 8.04
N PRO A 23 -44.42 -12.83 9.23
CA PRO A 23 -44.54 -11.67 10.09
C PRO A 23 -43.15 -11.16 10.48
N PRO A 24 -42.95 -9.84 10.65
CA PRO A 24 -41.63 -9.24 10.91
C PRO A 24 -40.87 -9.86 12.09
N ALA A 25 -41.57 -10.37 13.10
CA ALA A 25 -40.96 -11.06 14.24
C ALA A 25 -40.28 -12.39 13.85
N GLU A 26 -40.87 -13.14 12.92
CA GLU A 26 -40.31 -14.40 12.41
C GLU A 26 -39.05 -14.13 11.58
N VAL A 27 -39.06 -13.06 10.78
CA VAL A 27 -37.88 -12.62 10.01
C VAL A 27 -36.72 -12.22 10.93
N ARG A 28 -37.01 -11.47 12.01
CA ARG A 28 -35.99 -11.13 13.03
C ARG A 28 -35.44 -12.39 13.70
N ARG A 29 -36.30 -13.33 14.11
CA ARG A 29 -35.90 -14.61 14.72
C ARG A 29 -34.99 -15.43 13.80
N LEU A 30 -35.28 -15.48 12.50
CA LEU A 30 -34.44 -16.16 11.52
C LEU A 30 -33.10 -15.46 11.30
N GLY A 31 -33.09 -14.11 11.27
CA GLY A 31 -31.88 -13.31 11.20
C GLY A 31 -30.95 -13.53 12.40
N ASP A 32 -31.52 -13.58 13.60
CA ASP A 32 -30.77 -13.78 14.85
C ASP A 32 -30.22 -15.21 14.94
N ARG A 33 -30.99 -16.21 14.50
CA ARG A 33 -30.52 -17.60 14.43
C ARG A 33 -29.36 -17.77 13.44
N ARG A 34 -29.35 -17.04 12.31
CA ARG A 34 -28.22 -17.03 11.35
C ARG A 34 -26.98 -16.35 11.93
N ARG A 35 -27.14 -15.24 12.65
CA ARG A 35 -26.03 -14.55 13.35
C ARG A 35 -25.41 -15.44 14.42
N ALA A 36 -26.23 -16.08 15.27
CA ALA A 36 -25.77 -16.97 16.32
C ALA A 36 -24.93 -18.15 15.78
N ARG A 37 -25.30 -18.73 14.63
CA ARG A 37 -24.53 -19.81 13.99
C ARG A 37 -23.17 -19.35 13.47
N ARG A 38 -23.01 -18.10 13.03
CA ARG A 38 -21.72 -17.57 12.56
C ARG A 38 -20.75 -17.32 13.71
N THR A 39 -21.23 -16.87 14.86
CA THR A 39 -20.39 -16.64 16.05
C THR A 39 -19.95 -17.92 16.77
N ALA A 40 -20.59 -19.07 16.50
CA ALA A 40 -20.24 -20.34 17.15
C ALA A 40 -19.07 -21.10 16.47
N VAL A 41 -18.58 -20.63 15.32
CA VAL A 41 -17.54 -21.34 14.54
C VAL A 41 -16.12 -20.81 14.84
N THR A 42 -15.96 -19.68 15.53
CA THR A 42 -14.64 -19.03 15.77
C THR A 42 -13.98 -19.37 17.11
N GLY A 43 -14.44 -20.39 17.85
CA GLY A 43 -14.08 -20.57 19.25
C GLY A 43 -13.51 -21.92 19.66
N VAL A 44 -12.72 -22.63 18.85
CA VAL A 44 -11.88 -23.75 19.33
C VAL A 44 -10.66 -23.94 18.43
N ALA A 45 -9.48 -23.48 18.86
CA ALA A 45 -8.18 -24.13 18.59
C ALA A 45 -7.06 -23.36 19.30
N GLY A 46 -6.27 -24.05 20.13
CA GLY A 46 -4.93 -23.59 20.52
C GLY A 46 -4.57 -23.70 22.00
N ALA A 47 -4.55 -24.92 22.55
CA ALA A 47 -3.83 -25.20 23.79
C ALA A 47 -3.14 -26.57 23.67
N VAL A 48 -1.85 -26.60 23.31
CA VAL A 48 -0.94 -27.73 23.60
C VAL A 48 0.47 -27.20 23.90
N ALA A 49 1.05 -27.83 24.93
CA ALA A 49 2.31 -27.60 25.63
C ALA A 49 3.60 -27.66 24.80
N VAL A 50 4.63 -26.94 25.26
CA VAL A 50 6.03 -27.20 24.91
C VAL A 50 6.82 -27.49 26.19
N LEU A 51 7.41 -28.69 26.24
CA LEU A 51 8.33 -29.20 27.26
C LEU A 51 9.72 -28.59 27.02
N ALA A 52 10.32 -28.05 28.08
CA ALA A 52 11.70 -27.56 28.07
C ALA A 52 12.70 -28.72 28.24
N VAL A 53 13.66 -28.83 27.32
CA VAL A 53 14.86 -29.66 27.46
C VAL A 53 16.05 -28.73 27.70
N VAL A 54 16.71 -28.90 28.83
CA VAL A 54 17.93 -28.19 29.23
C VAL A 54 19.09 -29.17 29.17
N ILE A 55 20.08 -28.92 28.31
CA ILE A 55 21.43 -29.50 28.44
C ILE A 55 22.46 -28.38 28.19
N PRO A 56 23.50 -28.26 29.06
CA PRO A 56 24.46 -27.16 29.02
C PRO A 56 25.69 -27.50 28.19
N ALA A 57 26.22 -26.53 27.45
CA ALA A 57 27.56 -26.59 26.87
C ALA A 57 28.29 -25.26 27.11
N SER A 58 29.17 -25.24 28.11
CA SER A 58 30.32 -24.33 28.11
C SER A 58 31.49 -24.97 28.85
N LEU A 59 32.48 -25.40 28.07
CA LEU A 59 33.86 -25.61 28.49
C LEU A 59 34.71 -25.55 27.22
N TYR A 60 35.33 -24.39 26.99
CA TYR A 60 36.73 -24.30 26.52
C TYR A 60 37.18 -22.84 26.69
N ALA A 61 37.92 -22.60 27.77
CA ALA A 61 38.77 -21.44 27.93
C ALA A 61 40.21 -21.87 27.61
N ALA A 62 40.82 -21.22 26.61
CA ALA A 62 42.26 -21.19 26.40
C ALA A 62 42.58 -19.71 26.10
N ARG A 63 43.03 -18.95 27.10
CA ARG A 63 44.42 -18.74 27.55
C ARG A 63 45.10 -17.66 26.69
N ASP A 64 45.22 -16.49 27.32
CA ASP A 64 46.08 -15.37 26.94
C ASP A 64 47.53 -15.81 26.78
N ASP A 65 48.21 -15.26 25.76
CA ASP A 65 49.60 -14.83 25.85
C ASP A 65 49.80 -13.60 24.96
N GLY A 66 50.49 -12.61 25.53
CA GLY A 66 50.45 -11.23 25.10
C GLY A 66 51.20 -10.91 23.81
N ALA A 67 50.63 -9.98 23.06
CA ALA A 67 51.34 -9.09 22.16
C ALA A 67 50.58 -7.76 22.14
N THR A 68 51.26 -6.67 22.44
CA THR A 68 50.78 -5.31 22.18
C THR A 68 51.11 -4.98 20.73
N PRO A 69 50.12 -4.67 19.88
CA PRO A 69 50.36 -3.72 18.80
C PRO A 69 49.28 -2.63 18.75
N GLU A 70 49.78 -1.39 18.76
CA GLU A 70 49.37 -0.19 18.00
C GLU A 70 47.87 0.02 17.67
N PRO A 71 47.30 1.22 17.92
CA PRO A 71 45.90 1.51 17.58
C PRO A 71 45.68 1.33 16.08
N PRO A 72 44.60 0.65 15.64
CA PRO A 72 44.32 0.54 14.22
C PRO A 72 43.99 1.92 13.65
N SER A 73 44.83 2.34 12.73
CA SER A 73 44.52 3.33 11.70
C SER A 73 43.16 3.02 11.09
N SER A 74 42.35 4.06 10.91
CA SER A 74 41.11 4.04 10.13
C SER A 74 41.42 3.51 8.72
N SER A 75 41.17 2.23 8.50
CA SER A 75 41.10 1.66 7.16
C SER A 75 39.68 1.88 6.64
N ASP A 76 39.54 2.81 5.71
CA ASP A 76 38.37 2.89 4.85
C ASP A 76 38.18 1.52 4.18
N THR A 77 37.12 0.80 4.58
CA THR A 77 36.65 -0.37 3.85
C THR A 77 36.12 0.13 2.50
N ALA A 78 36.97 0.14 1.49
CA ALA A 78 36.57 0.33 0.11
C ALA A 78 35.72 -0.86 -0.33
N THR A 79 34.41 -0.77 -0.15
CA THR A 79 33.45 -1.67 -0.79
C THR A 79 33.62 -1.52 -2.29
N THR A 80 34.23 -2.52 -2.92
CA THR A 80 34.40 -2.55 -4.38
C THR A 80 33.03 -2.79 -5.01
N SER A 81 32.32 -1.71 -5.34
CA SER A 81 31.06 -1.76 -6.09
C SER A 81 31.35 -2.39 -7.47
N ILE A 82 30.69 -3.53 -7.75
CA ILE A 82 30.68 -4.10 -9.09
C ILE A 82 29.79 -3.18 -9.95
N PRO A 83 30.29 -2.64 -11.07
CA PRO A 83 29.49 -1.74 -11.89
C PRO A 83 28.25 -2.49 -12.42
N PRO A 84 27.04 -1.89 -12.30
CA PRO A 84 25.81 -2.53 -12.75
C PRO A 84 25.85 -2.77 -14.26
N LYS A 85 25.31 -3.92 -14.71
CA LYS A 85 25.29 -4.26 -16.13
C LYS A 85 24.44 -3.26 -16.91
N ASP A 86 25.00 -2.71 -17.97
CA ASP A 86 24.37 -1.77 -18.93
C ASP A 86 23.46 -2.45 -19.95
N ARG A 87 23.46 -3.79 -19.98
CA ARG A 87 22.66 -4.61 -20.89
C ARG A 87 22.05 -5.81 -20.17
N ILE A 88 20.82 -6.15 -20.53
CA ILE A 88 20.13 -7.35 -20.08
C ILE A 88 20.79 -8.58 -20.75
N PRO A 89 21.28 -9.57 -19.98
CA PRO A 89 21.82 -10.80 -20.54
C PRO A 89 20.80 -11.51 -21.43
N ALA A 90 21.23 -12.04 -22.59
CA ALA A 90 20.32 -12.75 -23.50
C ALA A 90 19.65 -13.97 -22.85
N GLY A 91 20.36 -14.64 -21.92
CA GLY A 91 19.82 -15.75 -21.12
C GLY A 91 19.16 -15.33 -19.81
N PHE A 92 18.72 -14.07 -19.66
CA PHE A 92 17.96 -13.66 -18.49
C PHE A 92 16.69 -14.53 -18.37
N PRO A 93 16.35 -15.06 -17.18
CA PRO A 93 15.41 -16.17 -17.07
C PRO A 93 13.95 -15.73 -17.12
N LEU A 94 13.55 -15.01 -18.18
CA LEU A 94 12.17 -14.56 -18.36
C LEU A 94 11.18 -15.71 -18.54
N GLY A 95 11.61 -16.90 -18.94
CA GLY A 95 10.70 -18.06 -19.10
C GLY A 95 10.35 -18.82 -17.81
N LEU A 96 10.84 -18.41 -16.64
CA LEU A 96 10.61 -19.15 -15.38
C LEU A 96 9.14 -19.24 -14.99
N GLY A 97 8.62 -20.45 -14.84
CA GLY A 97 7.21 -20.66 -14.50
C GLY A 97 6.25 -20.24 -15.61
N ALA A 98 6.72 -20.18 -16.87
CA ALA A 98 5.84 -20.05 -18.03
C ALA A 98 4.88 -21.24 -18.09
N HIS A 99 3.63 -20.96 -18.45
CA HIS A 99 2.65 -22.00 -18.66
C HIS A 99 3.02 -22.82 -19.90
N ASP A 100 3.01 -24.14 -19.75
CA ASP A 100 3.13 -25.07 -20.86
C ASP A 100 1.74 -25.40 -21.37
N TYR A 101 1.38 -24.82 -22.51
CA TYR A 101 0.09 -25.04 -23.17
C TYR A 101 0.06 -26.33 -24.02
N GLY A 102 1.11 -27.15 -23.95
CA GLY A 102 1.19 -28.41 -24.68
C GLY A 102 1.19 -28.20 -26.20
N SER A 103 0.40 -28.98 -26.93
CA SER A 103 0.29 -28.88 -28.39
C SER A 103 -0.42 -27.63 -28.87
N ASP A 104 -1.16 -26.96 -27.99
CA ASP A 104 -2.10 -25.90 -28.35
C ASP A 104 -1.50 -24.50 -28.17
N GLY A 105 -0.23 -24.44 -27.75
CA GLY A 105 0.51 -23.19 -27.66
C GLY A 105 1.96 -23.31 -28.11
N HIS A 106 2.62 -22.16 -28.13
CA HIS A 106 4.02 -22.02 -28.47
C HIS A 106 4.69 -20.96 -27.61
N THR A 107 6.01 -21.02 -27.51
CA THR A 107 6.80 -20.10 -26.72
C THR A 107 7.81 -19.37 -27.59
N GLU A 108 7.94 -18.07 -27.37
CA GLU A 108 8.89 -17.18 -28.03
C GLU A 108 9.80 -16.50 -27.00
N GLY A 109 11.09 -16.44 -27.32
CA GLY A 109 12.09 -15.77 -26.48
C GLY A 109 12.71 -16.63 -25.37
N PRO A 110 13.46 -16.02 -24.44
CA PRO A 110 13.67 -14.57 -24.32
C PRO A 110 14.45 -13.97 -25.52
N GLY A 111 13.98 -12.83 -26.05
CA GLY A 111 14.60 -12.16 -27.19
C GLY A 111 14.26 -10.67 -27.25
N ARG A 112 15.06 -9.88 -27.98
CA ARG A 112 14.83 -8.42 -28.13
C ARG A 112 13.77 -8.12 -29.19
N ASP A 113 13.69 -8.98 -30.20
CA ASP A 113 12.75 -8.86 -31.31
C ASP A 113 11.43 -9.60 -31.03
N VAL A 114 11.29 -10.19 -29.83
CA VAL A 114 10.05 -10.84 -29.40
C VAL A 114 9.01 -9.78 -29.10
N SER A 115 7.87 -9.88 -29.78
CA SER A 115 6.73 -9.02 -29.52
C SER A 115 6.21 -9.29 -28.11
N GLY A 116 5.93 -8.23 -27.38
CA GLY A 116 5.27 -8.31 -26.07
C GLY A 116 4.02 -7.45 -26.08
N THR A 117 3.18 -7.63 -25.06
CA THR A 117 2.09 -6.69 -24.78
C THR A 117 2.59 -5.50 -23.96
N THR A 118 1.87 -4.39 -24.02
CA THR A 118 2.10 -3.20 -23.17
C THR A 118 0.75 -2.67 -22.72
N PRO A 119 0.60 -2.27 -21.45
CA PRO A 119 -0.64 -1.65 -20.99
C PRO A 119 -0.78 -0.25 -21.61
N THR A 120 -1.92 0.06 -22.22
CA THR A 120 -2.16 1.39 -22.82
C THR A 120 -3.45 2.06 -22.32
N PRO A 121 -3.62 2.28 -21.00
CA PRO A 121 -4.79 2.94 -20.45
C PRO A 121 -5.02 4.31 -21.09
N CYS A 122 -6.16 4.49 -21.75
CA CYS A 122 -6.54 5.74 -22.42
C CYS A 122 -5.48 6.18 -23.45
N ASN A 123 -4.88 5.22 -24.17
CA ASN A 123 -3.79 5.41 -25.14
C ASN A 123 -2.46 5.92 -24.55
N ALA A 124 -2.28 5.87 -23.22
CA ALA A 124 -1.00 6.17 -22.60
C ALA A 124 -0.20 4.88 -22.38
N ASP A 125 0.94 4.72 -23.05
CA ASP A 125 1.91 3.65 -22.76
C ASP A 125 2.86 4.12 -21.64
N PRO A 126 2.70 3.62 -20.40
CA PRO A 126 3.53 4.06 -19.30
C PRO A 126 4.95 3.52 -19.39
N LEU A 127 5.18 2.37 -20.06
CA LEU A 127 6.53 1.80 -20.24
C LEU A 127 7.36 2.64 -21.22
N ALA A 128 6.70 3.37 -22.13
CA ALA A 128 7.32 4.33 -23.04
C ALA A 128 7.45 5.75 -22.47
N SER A 129 7.01 6.02 -21.23
CA SER A 129 7.16 7.34 -20.57
C SER A 129 8.62 7.76 -20.35
N ARG A 130 9.52 6.78 -20.38
CA ARG A 130 10.98 6.93 -20.43
C ARG A 130 11.55 5.99 -21.49
N THR A 131 12.65 6.39 -22.10
CA THR A 131 13.35 5.54 -23.08
C THR A 131 14.13 4.45 -22.36
N ALA A 132 13.77 3.19 -22.59
CA ALA A 132 14.57 2.06 -22.14
C ALA A 132 15.90 2.00 -22.91
N THR A 133 17.00 1.77 -22.20
CA THR A 133 18.34 1.59 -22.79
C THR A 133 18.54 0.17 -23.33
N ASP A 134 17.80 -0.80 -22.79
CA ASP A 134 17.74 -2.17 -23.29
C ASP A 134 16.40 -2.82 -22.93
N ARG A 135 15.98 -3.81 -23.72
CA ARG A 135 14.73 -4.53 -23.57
C ARG A 135 14.94 -6.01 -23.87
N LEU A 136 14.28 -6.87 -23.11
CA LEU A 136 14.16 -8.30 -23.41
C LEU A 136 12.71 -8.75 -23.15
N ALA A 137 12.15 -9.54 -24.06
CA ALA A 137 10.76 -10.01 -23.96
C ALA A 137 10.67 -11.53 -24.12
N PHE A 138 9.59 -12.10 -23.59
CA PHE A 138 9.21 -13.49 -23.66
C PHE A 138 7.70 -13.58 -23.82
N ALA A 139 7.21 -14.56 -24.58
CA ALA A 139 5.80 -14.83 -24.74
C ALA A 139 5.54 -16.34 -24.72
N SER A 140 4.52 -16.80 -24.01
CA SER A 140 3.93 -18.14 -24.15
C SER A 140 2.48 -17.95 -24.56
N LEU A 141 2.12 -18.40 -25.75
CA LEU A 141 0.85 -18.08 -26.40
C LEU A 141 0.08 -19.36 -26.68
N ALA A 142 -1.22 -19.34 -26.43
CA ALA A 142 -2.18 -20.35 -26.84
C ALA A 142 -3.40 -19.66 -27.46
N VAL A 143 -4.36 -20.45 -27.96
CA VAL A 143 -5.54 -19.93 -28.67
C VAL A 143 -6.33 -18.91 -27.84
N GLU A 144 -6.40 -19.09 -26.53
CA GLU A 144 -7.23 -18.26 -25.63
C GLU A 144 -6.46 -17.72 -24.42
N LEU A 145 -5.18 -18.07 -24.26
CA LEU A 145 -4.38 -17.71 -23.11
C LEU A 145 -3.01 -17.19 -23.57
N GLU A 146 -2.57 -16.08 -23.00
CA GLU A 146 -1.30 -15.45 -23.37
C GLU A 146 -0.54 -15.01 -22.12
N ASP A 147 0.71 -15.44 -21.98
CA ASP A 147 1.65 -15.04 -20.93
C ASP A 147 2.77 -14.22 -21.56
N TYR A 148 2.81 -12.92 -21.29
CA TYR A 148 3.85 -12.02 -21.76
C TYR A 148 4.72 -11.54 -20.63
N ARG A 149 6.01 -11.40 -20.91
CA ARG A 149 6.98 -10.87 -19.97
C ARG A 149 7.90 -9.92 -20.68
N HIS A 150 8.14 -8.78 -20.06
CA HIS A 150 8.96 -7.73 -20.61
C HIS A 150 9.85 -7.17 -19.51
N LEU A 151 11.16 -7.23 -19.70
CA LEU A 151 12.14 -6.58 -18.85
C LEU A 151 12.74 -5.40 -19.60
N SER A 152 12.54 -4.20 -19.04
CA SER A 152 13.14 -2.95 -19.51
C SER A 152 14.23 -2.50 -18.56
N LEU A 153 15.34 -2.03 -19.12
CA LEU A 153 16.41 -1.37 -18.38
C LEU A 153 16.38 0.12 -18.71
N TYR A 154 16.46 0.97 -17.70
CA TYR A 154 16.49 2.43 -17.86
C TYR A 154 17.87 3.01 -17.56
N ALA A 155 18.07 4.29 -17.88
CA ALA A 155 19.33 4.97 -17.65
C ALA A 155 19.77 4.85 -16.19
N ASP A 156 18.84 5.13 -15.27
CA ASP A 156 19.04 5.08 -13.82
C ASP A 156 17.76 4.67 -13.06
N GLU A 157 17.88 4.62 -11.74
CA GLU A 157 16.79 4.23 -10.85
C GLU A 157 15.65 5.26 -10.79
N LYS A 158 15.96 6.55 -10.98
CA LYS A 158 14.98 7.64 -10.96
C LYS A 158 14.06 7.53 -12.18
N ASP A 159 14.60 7.18 -13.34
CA ASP A 159 13.80 6.92 -14.54
C ASP A 159 12.92 5.68 -14.38
N ALA A 160 13.45 4.59 -13.82
CA ALA A 160 12.64 3.40 -13.53
C ALA A 160 11.49 3.69 -12.55
N ARG A 161 11.72 4.47 -11.49
CA ARG A 161 10.66 4.94 -10.58
C ARG A 161 9.65 5.85 -11.29
N SER A 162 10.12 6.72 -12.18
CA SER A 162 9.23 7.59 -12.97
C SER A 162 8.28 6.77 -13.85
N VAL A 163 8.74 5.64 -14.41
CA VAL A 163 7.89 4.71 -15.18
C VAL A 163 6.84 4.04 -14.30
N MET A 164 7.23 3.57 -13.11
CA MET A 164 6.28 2.99 -12.15
C MET A 164 5.19 3.99 -11.75
N LYS A 165 5.58 5.23 -11.45
CA LYS A 165 4.65 6.33 -11.17
C LYS A 165 3.74 6.64 -12.37
N ALA A 166 4.30 6.76 -13.57
CA ALA A 166 3.52 7.01 -14.78
C ALA A 166 2.47 5.90 -15.04
N ALA A 167 2.82 4.64 -14.77
CA ALA A 167 1.87 3.54 -14.85
C ALA A 167 0.73 3.66 -13.82
N ALA A 168 1.06 3.99 -12.57
CA ALA A 168 0.07 4.20 -11.52
C ALA A 168 -0.87 5.36 -11.85
N ASP A 169 -0.31 6.49 -12.26
CA ASP A 169 -1.05 7.70 -12.64
C ASP A 169 -1.96 7.43 -13.85
N ALA A 170 -1.47 6.72 -14.88
CA ALA A 170 -2.25 6.43 -16.08
C ALA A 170 -3.44 5.50 -15.79
N VAL A 171 -3.26 4.48 -14.94
CA VAL A 171 -4.36 3.61 -14.50
C VAL A 171 -5.37 4.37 -13.65
N ALA A 172 -4.91 5.23 -12.74
CA ALA A 172 -5.79 6.03 -11.88
C ALA A 172 -6.60 7.06 -12.68
N ALA A 173 -5.99 7.69 -13.68
CA ALA A 173 -6.64 8.67 -14.56
C ALA A 173 -7.61 8.03 -15.57
N CYS A 174 -7.50 6.72 -15.82
CA CYS A 174 -8.28 6.01 -16.83
C CYS A 174 -9.08 4.83 -16.24
N PRO A 175 -10.06 5.05 -15.35
CA PRO A 175 -10.83 3.96 -14.77
C PRO A 175 -11.66 3.19 -15.82
N THR A 176 -12.07 3.88 -16.89
CA THR A 176 -12.82 3.29 -18.01
C THR A 176 -12.50 4.00 -19.31
N GLU A 177 -12.50 3.28 -20.43
CA GLU A 177 -12.42 3.87 -21.77
C GLU A 177 -13.33 3.12 -22.76
N PRO A 178 -13.84 3.81 -23.80
CA PRO A 178 -14.56 3.14 -24.87
C PRO A 178 -13.60 2.26 -25.67
N PHE A 179 -14.00 1.01 -25.92
CA PHE A 179 -13.28 0.08 -26.78
C PHE A 179 -14.27 -0.61 -27.71
N ASP A 180 -14.30 -0.16 -28.97
CA ASP A 180 -15.29 -0.59 -29.97
C ASP A 180 -16.73 -0.40 -29.45
N ALA A 181 -17.56 -1.47 -29.42
CA ALA A 181 -18.92 -1.43 -28.88
C ALA A 181 -19.00 -1.64 -27.35
N MET A 182 -17.86 -1.69 -26.65
CA MET A 182 -17.76 -2.09 -25.25
C MET A 182 -17.09 -1.01 -24.39
N THR A 183 -17.22 -1.16 -23.06
CA THR A 183 -16.46 -0.35 -22.10
C THR A 183 -15.33 -1.19 -21.52
N MET A 184 -14.09 -0.78 -21.78
CA MET A 184 -12.91 -1.31 -21.12
C MET A 184 -12.76 -0.65 -19.74
N MET A 185 -12.27 -1.41 -18.77
CA MET A 185 -12.08 -1.00 -17.39
C MET A 185 -10.64 -1.29 -16.97
N TRP A 186 -10.02 -0.31 -16.32
CA TRP A 186 -8.73 -0.48 -15.65
C TRP A 186 -8.95 -0.48 -14.14
N THR A 187 -8.39 -1.46 -13.46
CA THR A 187 -8.62 -1.64 -12.03
C THR A 187 -7.32 -2.00 -11.35
N SER A 188 -6.86 -1.15 -10.43
CA SER A 188 -5.73 -1.45 -9.56
C SER A 188 -6.04 -2.67 -8.68
N ARG A 189 -5.05 -3.53 -8.49
CA ARG A 189 -5.14 -4.74 -7.67
C ARG A 189 -4.04 -4.75 -6.62
N ALA A 190 -4.37 -5.20 -5.42
CA ALA A 190 -3.37 -5.43 -4.40
C ALA A 190 -2.62 -6.74 -4.72
N ALA A 191 -1.29 -6.69 -4.69
CA ALA A 191 -0.42 -7.84 -4.81
C ALA A 191 0.85 -7.59 -4.00
N ASP A 192 1.34 -8.62 -3.32
CA ASP A 192 2.61 -8.55 -2.59
C ASP A 192 3.66 -9.40 -3.30
N THR A 193 4.49 -8.72 -4.09
CA THR A 193 5.63 -9.33 -4.79
C THR A 193 6.88 -9.41 -3.91
N GLY A 194 6.92 -8.72 -2.76
CA GLY A 194 8.14 -8.47 -1.99
C GLY A 194 9.03 -7.36 -2.57
N TYR A 195 8.57 -6.67 -3.61
CA TYR A 195 9.28 -5.58 -4.30
C TYR A 195 8.36 -4.38 -4.54
N GLU A 196 8.93 -3.24 -4.91
CA GLU A 196 8.15 -2.11 -5.43
C GLU A 196 7.41 -2.56 -6.69
N SER A 197 6.09 -2.65 -6.60
CA SER A 197 5.27 -3.23 -7.66
C SER A 197 3.90 -2.56 -7.77
N LEU A 198 3.37 -2.61 -8.98
CA LEU A 198 2.04 -2.12 -9.34
C LEU A 198 1.33 -3.23 -10.09
N THR A 199 0.18 -3.66 -9.59
CA THR A 199 -0.67 -4.66 -10.27
C THR A 199 -1.99 -4.03 -10.66
N PHE A 200 -2.45 -4.28 -11.88
CA PHE A 200 -3.75 -3.82 -12.36
C PHE A 200 -4.29 -4.76 -13.43
N SER A 201 -5.61 -4.76 -13.59
CA SER A 201 -6.29 -5.53 -14.62
C SER A 201 -6.97 -4.61 -15.61
N GLN A 202 -6.84 -4.94 -16.89
CA GLN A 202 -7.69 -4.50 -17.99
C GLN A 202 -8.78 -5.55 -18.18
N GLY A 203 -10.03 -5.16 -18.16
CA GLY A 203 -11.16 -6.05 -18.44
C GLY A 203 -12.30 -5.30 -19.12
N TYR A 204 -13.39 -6.01 -19.40
CA TYR A 204 -14.56 -5.42 -20.04
C TYR A 204 -15.77 -5.44 -19.11
N ARG A 205 -16.60 -4.39 -19.15
CA ARG A 205 -17.82 -4.32 -18.34
C ARG A 205 -18.86 -5.36 -18.78
N ASP A 206 -18.99 -5.56 -20.09
CA ASP A 206 -20.10 -6.27 -20.72
C ASP A 206 -19.65 -7.53 -21.48
N ALA A 207 -18.40 -7.96 -21.32
CA ALA A 207 -17.91 -9.21 -21.88
C ALA A 207 -16.88 -9.90 -20.99
N ILE A 208 -16.58 -11.13 -21.37
CA ILE A 208 -15.58 -11.98 -20.75
C ILE A 208 -14.23 -11.70 -21.42
N GLY A 209 -13.17 -11.75 -20.62
CA GLY A 209 -11.82 -11.56 -21.08
C GLY A 209 -11.14 -10.35 -20.45
N GLY A 210 -9.81 -10.39 -20.45
CA GLY A 210 -9.00 -9.31 -19.91
C GLY A 210 -7.54 -9.70 -19.77
N THR A 211 -6.75 -8.73 -19.37
CA THR A 211 -5.32 -8.91 -19.12
C THR A 211 -4.98 -8.35 -17.74
N THR A 212 -4.29 -9.14 -16.93
CA THR A 212 -3.71 -8.65 -15.68
C THR A 212 -2.25 -8.35 -15.91
N PHE A 213 -1.82 -7.15 -15.53
CA PHE A 213 -0.44 -6.68 -15.60
C PHE A 213 0.12 -6.56 -14.19
N GLN A 214 1.38 -6.96 -14.02
CA GLN A 214 2.16 -6.75 -12.80
C GLN A 214 3.52 -6.17 -13.18
N LEU A 215 3.71 -4.89 -12.87
CA LEU A 215 4.99 -4.20 -13.02
C LEU A 215 5.74 -4.30 -11.70
N THR A 216 7.04 -4.61 -11.77
CA THR A 216 7.92 -4.77 -10.60
C THR A 216 9.27 -4.12 -10.89
N ARG A 217 9.72 -3.24 -10.00
CA ARG A 217 10.99 -2.54 -10.13
C ARG A 217 12.05 -3.14 -9.21
N VAL A 218 13.26 -3.31 -9.73
CA VAL A 218 14.46 -3.62 -8.96
C VAL A 218 15.61 -2.76 -9.51
N GLY A 219 16.09 -1.80 -8.72
CA GLY A 219 17.04 -0.79 -9.20
C GLY A 219 16.50 -0.05 -10.42
N ARG A 220 17.31 0.02 -11.48
CA ARG A 220 16.94 0.67 -12.76
C ARG A 220 16.20 -0.24 -13.75
N ALA A 221 15.82 -1.45 -13.34
CA ALA A 221 15.10 -2.39 -14.18
C ALA A 221 13.63 -2.48 -13.77
N VAL A 222 12.74 -2.61 -14.77
CA VAL A 222 11.30 -2.86 -14.57
C VAL A 222 10.91 -4.12 -15.32
N LEU A 223 10.38 -5.10 -14.59
CA LEU A 223 9.75 -6.30 -15.13
C LEU A 223 8.24 -6.09 -15.20
N MET A 224 7.66 -6.28 -16.37
CA MET A 224 6.23 -6.45 -16.56
C MET A 224 5.95 -7.93 -16.81
N VAL A 225 5.09 -8.52 -15.99
CA VAL A 225 4.45 -9.81 -16.26
C VAL A 225 2.99 -9.52 -16.61
N ALA A 226 2.48 -10.11 -17.68
CA ALA A 226 1.10 -9.94 -18.10
C ALA A 226 0.49 -11.29 -18.47
N PHE A 227 -0.75 -11.52 -18.05
CA PHE A 227 -1.51 -12.70 -18.44
C PHE A 227 -2.85 -12.28 -19.02
N SER A 228 -3.16 -12.74 -20.22
CA SER A 228 -4.43 -12.53 -20.93
C SER A 228 -5.20 -13.84 -21.03
N GLY A 229 -6.53 -13.78 -20.90
CA GLY A 229 -7.38 -14.95 -21.12
C GLY A 229 -8.87 -14.66 -21.05
N GLU A 230 -9.70 -15.71 -20.93
CA GLU A 230 -11.17 -15.65 -20.73
C GLU A 230 -11.59 -15.02 -19.38
N GLY A 231 -10.73 -14.23 -18.76
CA GLY A 231 -10.99 -13.52 -17.53
C GLY A 231 -9.77 -12.73 -17.11
N VAL A 232 -9.97 -11.82 -16.16
CA VAL A 232 -8.85 -11.15 -15.49
C VAL A 232 -8.19 -12.16 -14.56
N ALA A 233 -6.92 -12.50 -14.82
CA ALA A 233 -6.17 -13.36 -13.92
C ALA A 233 -6.05 -12.68 -12.55
N GLU A 234 -6.26 -13.45 -11.48
CA GLU A 234 -6.04 -12.94 -10.13
C GLU A 234 -4.56 -12.61 -9.91
N PRO A 235 -4.22 -11.60 -9.10
CA PRO A 235 -2.83 -11.27 -8.76
C PRO A 235 -2.03 -12.46 -8.23
N ALA A 236 -2.70 -13.41 -7.57
CA ALA A 236 -2.11 -14.65 -7.08
C ALA A 236 -1.52 -15.53 -8.19
N THR A 237 -1.91 -15.35 -9.45
CA THR A 237 -1.37 -16.08 -10.61
C THR A 237 -0.01 -15.51 -11.05
N LEU A 238 0.15 -14.19 -11.07
CA LEU A 238 1.39 -13.54 -11.55
C LEU A 238 2.46 -13.43 -10.47
N THR A 239 2.04 -13.22 -9.22
CA THR A 239 2.95 -12.95 -8.10
C THR A 239 4.02 -14.04 -7.90
N PRO A 240 3.71 -15.36 -7.99
CA PRO A 240 4.72 -16.41 -7.91
C PRO A 240 5.76 -16.37 -9.04
N ILE A 241 5.36 -15.95 -10.25
CA ILE A 241 6.26 -15.80 -11.39
C ILE A 241 7.22 -14.63 -11.14
N THR A 242 6.67 -13.48 -10.74
CA THR A 242 7.46 -12.30 -10.37
C THR A 242 8.47 -12.61 -9.27
N LYS A 243 8.07 -13.33 -8.22
CA LYS A 243 8.96 -13.73 -7.12
C LYS A 243 10.13 -14.63 -7.57
N GLN A 244 9.97 -15.38 -8.66
CA GLN A 244 11.05 -16.17 -9.25
C GLN A 244 12.00 -15.32 -10.11
N ILE A 245 11.47 -14.35 -10.86
CA ILE A 245 12.26 -13.57 -11.84
C ILE A 245 12.95 -12.36 -11.19
N ALA A 246 12.26 -11.64 -10.30
CA ALA A 246 12.76 -10.39 -9.70
C ALA A 246 14.11 -10.51 -8.98
N PRO A 247 14.44 -11.61 -8.25
CA PRO A 247 15.77 -11.80 -7.68
C PRO A 247 16.91 -11.77 -8.71
N HIS A 248 16.65 -12.12 -9.97
CA HIS A 248 17.65 -12.06 -11.03
C HIS A 248 17.91 -10.63 -11.53
N MET A 249 16.99 -9.68 -11.28
CA MET A 249 17.13 -8.27 -11.68
C MET A 249 18.14 -7.50 -10.80
N CYS A 250 18.57 -8.10 -9.70
CA CYS A 250 19.56 -7.57 -8.78
C CYS A 250 20.91 -7.23 -9.42
N VAL A 251 21.22 -7.80 -10.58
CA VAL A 251 22.41 -7.44 -11.38
C VAL A 251 22.36 -6.01 -11.94
N PHE A 252 21.21 -5.33 -11.82
CA PHE A 252 20.98 -3.96 -12.28
C PHE A 252 20.93 -2.94 -11.13
N THR A 253 21.30 -3.35 -9.92
CA THR A 253 21.50 -2.44 -8.78
C THR A 253 23.01 -2.21 -8.57
N PRO A 254 23.45 -1.02 -8.14
CA PRO A 254 24.88 -0.75 -7.87
C PRO A 254 25.49 -1.60 -6.74
N GLU A 255 24.65 -2.06 -5.80
CA GLU A 255 25.04 -2.82 -4.61
C GLU A 255 24.79 -4.33 -4.74
N GLY A 256 24.20 -4.78 -5.86
CA GLY A 256 23.59 -6.12 -5.95
C GLY A 256 22.35 -6.24 -5.07
N CYS A 257 21.76 -7.44 -5.01
CA CYS A 257 20.83 -7.79 -3.92
C CYS A 257 21.55 -8.73 -2.93
N GLY A 258 22.68 -8.27 -2.37
CA GLY A 258 23.46 -9.09 -1.44
C GLY A 258 22.62 -9.65 -0.28
N PRO A 259 23.17 -10.59 0.53
CA PRO A 259 22.51 -11.02 1.78
C PRO A 259 22.22 -9.84 2.73
N ASP A 260 22.87 -8.68 2.53
CA ASP A 260 22.60 -7.40 3.20
C ASP A 260 21.62 -6.48 2.46
N ALA A 261 21.24 -6.78 1.21
CA ALA A 261 20.11 -6.15 0.52
C ALA A 261 18.76 -6.77 0.89
N SER A 262 18.80 -7.87 1.65
CA SER A 262 17.79 -8.15 2.64
C SER A 262 18.14 -7.41 3.93
N SER A 263 18.25 -6.08 3.86
CA SER A 263 17.75 -5.32 4.98
C SER A 263 16.26 -5.71 5.04
N THR A 264 15.92 -6.70 5.86
CA THR A 264 14.74 -6.51 6.69
C THR A 264 14.94 -5.09 7.19
N PRO A 265 14.08 -4.11 6.82
CA PRO A 265 14.17 -2.86 7.52
C PRO A 265 14.08 -3.31 8.98
N THR A 266 15.14 -3.08 9.75
CA THR A 266 14.90 -2.77 11.15
C THR A 266 13.79 -1.75 11.02
N ALA A 267 12.58 -2.11 11.44
CA ALA A 267 11.44 -1.21 11.41
C ALA A 267 11.87 -0.08 12.33
N THR A 268 12.65 0.82 11.75
CA THR A 268 13.04 2.08 12.29
C THR A 268 11.71 2.74 12.23
N THR A 269 11.03 2.77 13.37
CA THR A 269 9.81 3.54 13.54
C THR A 269 10.07 4.85 12.80
N PRO A 270 9.28 5.16 11.75
CA PRO A 270 9.52 6.36 10.96
C PRO A 270 9.68 7.54 11.91
N ALA A 271 10.64 8.40 11.64
CA ALA A 271 10.82 9.59 12.46
C ALA A 271 9.50 10.38 12.51
N ASP A 272 9.24 11.06 13.61
CA ASP A 272 8.03 11.86 13.74
C ASP A 272 7.98 12.93 12.64
N CYS A 273 6.82 13.14 12.05
CA CYS A 273 6.67 14.22 11.07
C CYS A 273 6.97 15.56 11.76
N THR A 274 7.85 16.34 11.15
CA THR A 274 8.19 17.70 11.56
C THR A 274 7.46 18.71 10.69
N THR A 275 7.55 20.00 11.05
CA THR A 275 7.02 21.08 10.21
C THR A 275 7.75 21.24 8.88
N ALA A 276 9.00 20.77 8.79
CA ALA A 276 9.75 20.75 7.55
C ALA A 276 9.26 19.66 6.57
N ASP A 277 8.60 18.62 7.09
CA ASP A 277 8.08 17.52 6.28
C ASP A 277 6.68 17.82 5.74
N LEU A 278 5.94 18.75 6.34
CA LEU A 278 4.51 18.92 6.10
C LEU A 278 4.20 20.25 5.41
N ASP A 279 3.45 20.17 4.32
CA ASP A 279 2.68 21.31 3.79
C ASP A 279 1.24 21.27 4.30
N ALA A 280 0.69 22.42 4.68
CA ALA A 280 -0.64 22.50 5.29
C ALA A 280 -1.54 23.47 4.52
N THR A 281 -2.68 22.98 4.05
CA THR A 281 -3.67 23.77 3.31
C THR A 281 -5.03 23.71 3.98
N VAL A 282 -5.80 24.79 3.87
CA VAL A 282 -7.14 24.90 4.46
C VAL A 282 -8.18 24.95 3.35
N LYS A 283 -9.19 24.08 3.45
CA LYS A 283 -10.33 24.03 2.56
C LYS A 283 -11.61 24.35 3.34
N PRO A 284 -12.26 25.50 3.10
CA PRO A 284 -13.57 25.79 3.67
C PRO A 284 -14.61 24.73 3.25
N LEU A 285 -15.44 24.32 4.19
CA LEU A 285 -16.59 23.44 3.98
C LEU A 285 -17.90 24.17 4.31
N ASP A 286 -19.01 23.51 4.01
CA ASP A 286 -20.34 24.06 4.26
C ASP A 286 -20.60 24.31 5.75
N SER A 287 -21.43 25.32 6.02
CA SER A 287 -21.89 25.65 7.37
C SER A 287 -23.04 24.74 7.81
N ALA A 288 -23.03 24.28 9.06
CA ALA A 288 -24.12 23.50 9.63
C ALA A 288 -24.32 23.82 11.11
N ALA A 289 -25.59 23.95 11.52
CA ALA A 289 -26.00 24.11 12.92
C ALA A 289 -25.27 25.25 13.67
N GLY A 290 -25.12 26.42 13.04
CA GLY A 290 -24.47 27.58 13.65
C GLY A 290 -22.94 27.47 13.74
N SER A 291 -22.33 26.44 13.15
CA SER A 291 -20.88 26.32 13.02
C SER A 291 -20.47 26.29 11.56
N THR A 292 -19.28 26.84 11.31
CA THR A 292 -18.56 26.73 10.04
C THR A 292 -17.49 25.65 10.21
N TYR A 293 -17.17 24.96 9.13
CA TYR A 293 -16.24 23.83 9.15
C TYR A 293 -15.16 24.02 8.08
N ALA A 294 -13.91 23.74 8.43
CA ALA A 294 -12.82 23.71 7.48
C ALA A 294 -12.10 22.38 7.60
N GLU A 295 -11.65 21.83 6.47
CA GLU A 295 -10.70 20.72 6.47
C GLU A 295 -9.29 21.29 6.36
N VAL A 296 -8.41 20.91 7.28
CA VAL A 296 -6.98 21.14 7.16
C VAL A 296 -6.35 19.88 6.62
N ARG A 297 -5.65 20.01 5.49
CA ARG A 297 -4.95 18.94 4.79
C ARG A 297 -3.45 19.11 5.00
N PHE A 298 -2.82 18.11 5.61
CA PHE A 298 -1.39 18.03 5.85
C PHE A 298 -0.78 17.02 4.88
N THR A 299 0.10 17.46 4.00
CA THR A 299 0.76 16.62 2.99
C THR A 299 2.20 16.41 3.37
N ASN A 300 2.67 15.16 3.45
CA ASN A 300 4.08 14.86 3.60
C ASN A 300 4.82 15.19 2.29
N THR A 301 5.59 16.26 2.30
CA THR A 301 6.40 16.73 1.17
C THR A 301 7.86 16.26 1.24
N SER A 302 8.23 15.55 2.31
CA SER A 302 9.55 14.94 2.45
C SER A 302 9.70 13.73 1.53
N SER A 303 10.95 13.30 1.34
CA SER A 303 11.26 12.07 0.58
C SER A 303 11.24 10.80 1.43
N HIS A 304 10.77 10.87 2.68
CA HIS A 304 10.74 9.73 3.60
C HIS A 304 9.39 9.57 4.29
N ASP A 305 9.10 8.35 4.74
CA ASP A 305 7.99 8.09 5.63
C ASP A 305 8.18 8.84 6.94
N CYS A 306 7.11 9.39 7.50
CA CYS A 306 7.14 9.98 8.84
C CYS A 306 5.91 9.55 9.66
N ALA A 307 6.07 9.47 10.98
CA ALA A 307 5.03 9.03 11.90
C ALA A 307 4.24 10.21 12.50
N ILE A 308 2.93 10.01 12.64
CA ILE A 308 2.03 10.90 13.37
C ILE A 308 1.49 10.10 14.55
N HIS A 309 1.64 10.62 15.77
CA HIS A 309 1.04 10.02 16.97
C HIS A 309 0.89 11.06 18.10
N GLY A 310 0.06 10.78 19.08
CA GLY A 310 -0.05 11.61 20.27
C GLY A 310 -0.88 12.88 20.06
N SER A 311 -0.58 13.92 20.83
CA SER A 311 -1.46 15.08 20.96
C SER A 311 -1.19 16.16 19.92
N SER A 312 -2.27 16.68 19.33
CA SER A 312 -2.27 17.91 18.56
C SER A 312 -2.99 19.00 19.36
N THR A 313 -2.54 20.25 19.22
CA THR A 313 -3.27 21.40 19.75
C THR A 313 -3.58 22.34 18.62
N LEU A 314 -4.79 22.90 18.59
CA LEU A 314 -5.10 24.06 17.78
C LEU A 314 -5.21 25.26 18.70
N ARG A 315 -4.59 26.37 18.31
CA ARG A 315 -4.75 27.68 18.92
C ARG A 315 -5.11 28.69 17.84
N ALA A 316 -6.29 29.30 17.94
CA ALA A 316 -6.58 30.51 17.19
C ALA A 316 -5.74 31.64 17.80
N VAL A 317 -4.85 32.24 17.01
CA VAL A 317 -3.94 33.29 17.45
C VAL A 317 -4.26 34.62 16.79
N THR A 318 -4.11 35.69 17.55
CA THR A 318 -4.19 37.08 17.07
C THR A 318 -2.89 37.50 16.39
N SER A 319 -2.86 38.69 15.77
CA SER A 319 -1.69 39.20 15.03
C SER A 319 -0.44 39.45 15.90
N ASP A 320 -0.63 39.67 17.20
CA ASP A 320 0.43 39.75 18.21
C ASP A 320 0.83 38.37 18.77
N GLY A 321 0.23 37.29 18.26
CA GLY A 321 0.56 35.89 18.60
C GLY A 321 -0.14 35.36 19.84
N LEU A 322 -1.12 36.08 20.40
CA LEU A 322 -1.87 35.65 21.58
C LEU A 322 -2.86 34.55 21.20
N ALA A 323 -2.78 33.39 21.87
CA ALA A 323 -3.76 32.32 21.72
C ALA A 323 -5.06 32.63 22.47
N ILE A 324 -6.18 32.66 21.75
CA ILE A 324 -7.48 33.12 22.29
C ILE A 324 -8.55 32.03 22.33
N ALA A 325 -8.45 31.01 21.49
CA ALA A 325 -9.38 29.87 21.46
C ALA A 325 -8.66 28.61 20.96
N GLY A 326 -9.29 27.45 21.16
CA GLY A 326 -8.78 26.18 20.64
C GLY A 326 -8.96 25.01 21.60
N ASN A 327 -8.47 23.85 21.20
CA ASN A 327 -8.51 22.63 21.98
C ASN A 327 -7.24 21.80 21.79
N THR A 328 -7.16 20.73 22.56
CA THR A 328 -6.19 19.65 22.38
C THR A 328 -6.94 18.38 22.02
N THR A 329 -6.41 17.63 21.08
CA THR A 329 -6.93 16.34 20.64
C THR A 329 -5.80 15.33 20.57
N THR A 330 -6.12 14.04 20.47
CA THR A 330 -5.11 12.97 20.33
C THR A 330 -5.39 12.17 19.07
N SER A 331 -4.38 12.06 18.23
CA SER A 331 -4.40 11.27 17.01
C SER A 331 -3.91 9.86 17.31
N ASN A 332 -4.51 8.86 16.66
CA ASN A 332 -3.95 7.51 16.66
C ASN A 332 -2.61 7.52 15.91
N GLU A 333 -1.76 6.54 16.21
CA GLU A 333 -0.52 6.35 15.47
C GLU A 333 -0.81 5.93 14.02
N PHE A 334 -0.20 6.62 13.06
CA PHE A 334 -0.16 6.23 11.66
C PHE A 334 1.08 6.82 10.96
N VAL A 335 1.43 6.25 9.81
CA VAL A 335 2.58 6.68 9.00
C VAL A 335 2.07 7.40 7.75
N LEU A 336 2.69 8.54 7.44
CA LEU A 336 2.53 9.25 6.17
C LEU A 336 3.71 8.94 5.27
N ALA A 337 3.46 8.25 4.17
CA ALA A 337 4.43 8.10 3.08
C ALA A 337 4.71 9.46 2.40
N PRO A 338 5.77 9.60 1.60
CA PRO A 338 5.94 10.74 0.70
C PRO A 338 4.67 10.99 -0.12
N ASP A 339 4.27 12.25 -0.24
CA ASP A 339 3.01 12.74 -0.81
C ASP A 339 1.72 12.26 -0.10
N GLY A 340 1.86 11.47 0.97
CA GLY A 340 0.76 10.98 1.78
C GLY A 340 0.10 12.08 2.59
N VAL A 341 -1.19 11.94 2.87
CA VAL A 341 -2.00 13.00 3.44
C VAL A 341 -2.69 12.60 4.72
N ALA A 342 -2.63 13.50 5.71
CA ALA A 342 -3.52 13.53 6.86
C ALA A 342 -4.53 14.68 6.73
N THR A 343 -5.75 14.46 7.19
CA THR A 343 -6.76 15.50 7.32
C THR A 343 -7.22 15.66 8.76
N ALA A 344 -7.58 16.89 9.12
CA ALA A 344 -8.23 17.21 10.38
C ALA A 344 -9.36 18.20 10.13
N LEU A 345 -10.52 17.95 10.74
CA LEU A 345 -11.65 18.86 10.67
C LEU A 345 -11.49 19.94 11.75
N VAL A 346 -11.57 21.19 11.34
CA VAL A 346 -11.71 22.34 12.25
C VAL A 346 -13.17 22.74 12.25
N ARG A 347 -13.74 22.83 13.44
CA ARG A 347 -15.06 23.39 13.69
C ARG A 347 -14.89 24.74 14.37
N ASP A 348 -15.52 25.75 13.82
CA ASP A 348 -15.65 27.08 14.41
C ASP A 348 -17.13 27.36 14.65
N THR A 349 -17.53 27.39 15.93
CA THR A 349 -18.89 27.80 16.29
C THR A 349 -18.98 29.31 16.20
N ASN A 350 -19.95 29.79 15.40
CA ASN A 350 -20.10 31.22 15.14
C ASN A 350 -20.18 32.01 16.47
N PRO A 351 -19.28 32.99 16.69
CA PRO A 351 -19.31 33.89 17.84
C PRO A 351 -20.68 34.50 18.16
N ASP A 352 -21.51 34.76 17.13
CA ASP A 352 -22.85 35.36 17.28
C ASP A 352 -23.85 34.43 17.99
N ASN A 353 -23.53 33.15 18.14
CA ASN A 353 -24.35 32.21 18.92
C ASN A 353 -24.19 32.39 20.43
N PHE A 354 -23.24 33.22 20.88
CA PHE A 354 -22.93 33.42 22.29
C PHE A 354 -23.20 34.87 22.72
N PRO A 355 -23.60 35.11 23.98
CA PRO A 355 -23.70 36.48 24.49
C PRO A 355 -22.35 37.21 24.36
N ALA A 356 -22.36 38.45 23.89
CA ALA A 356 -21.12 39.21 23.62
C ALA A 356 -20.20 39.34 24.85
N ALA A 357 -20.77 39.42 26.05
CA ALA A 357 -20.02 39.47 27.32
C ALA A 357 -19.27 38.16 27.65
N ASP A 358 -19.79 37.04 27.16
CA ASP A 358 -19.26 35.69 27.37
C ASP A 358 -18.32 35.27 26.24
N CYS A 359 -18.56 35.70 25.00
CA CYS A 359 -17.67 35.42 23.88
C CYS A 359 -16.45 36.34 23.89
N MET A 360 -16.67 37.66 24.00
CA MET A 360 -15.65 38.69 23.78
C MET A 360 -14.86 38.42 22.48
N PRO A 361 -15.49 38.61 21.31
CA PRO A 361 -14.91 38.25 20.02
C PRO A 361 -13.62 39.04 19.73
N ALA A 362 -12.63 38.37 19.18
CA ALA A 362 -11.36 38.95 18.75
C ALA A 362 -10.91 38.38 17.40
N ASN A 363 -10.13 39.19 16.67
CA ASN A 363 -9.66 38.83 15.33
C ASN A 363 -8.58 37.74 15.37
N VAL A 364 -8.74 36.72 14.55
CA VAL A 364 -7.79 35.61 14.36
C VAL A 364 -6.95 35.89 13.12
N SER A 365 -5.62 35.81 13.25
CA SER A 365 -4.68 35.94 12.13
C SER A 365 -4.14 34.59 11.66
N ALA A 366 -4.09 33.58 12.52
CA ALA A 366 -3.67 32.23 12.15
C ALA A 366 -4.33 31.17 13.05
N TRP A 367 -4.44 29.95 12.56
CA TRP A 367 -4.54 28.77 13.42
C TRP A 367 -3.15 28.17 13.60
N ARG A 368 -2.63 28.25 14.83
CA ARG A 368 -1.38 27.61 15.22
C ARG A 368 -1.68 26.18 15.64
N ILE A 369 -1.19 25.22 14.87
CA ILE A 369 -1.45 23.79 15.05
C ILE A 369 -0.15 23.09 15.45
N THR A 370 -0.17 22.36 16.56
CA THR A 370 0.93 21.47 16.96
C THR A 370 0.87 20.17 16.18
N VAL A 371 1.96 19.80 15.52
CA VAL A 371 2.12 18.53 14.83
C VAL A 371 2.22 17.39 15.87
N PRO A 372 1.35 16.37 15.80
CA PRO A 372 1.44 15.23 16.72
C PRO A 372 2.75 14.46 16.52
N GLY A 373 3.41 14.11 17.63
CA GLY A 373 4.68 13.39 17.65
C GLY A 373 5.83 14.36 17.92
N SER A 374 6.14 15.22 16.95
CA SER A 374 7.24 16.18 17.04
C SER A 374 6.98 17.34 18.01
N GLY A 375 5.72 17.74 18.19
CA GLY A 375 5.36 18.87 19.05
C GLY A 375 5.68 20.25 18.46
N GLU A 376 6.19 20.30 17.23
CA GLU A 376 6.44 21.53 16.49
C GLU A 376 5.11 22.17 16.03
N THR A 377 5.14 23.46 15.65
CA THR A 377 3.91 24.21 15.32
C THR A 377 3.90 24.77 13.91
N ILE A 378 2.78 24.61 13.21
CA ILE A 378 2.49 25.20 11.90
C ILE A 378 1.41 26.26 12.06
N ASP A 379 1.62 27.45 11.51
CA ASP A 379 0.60 28.48 11.42
C ASP A 379 -0.08 28.39 10.05
N VAL A 380 -1.40 28.16 10.03
CA VAL A 380 -2.20 28.13 8.80
C VAL A 380 -3.15 29.32 8.73
N ASP A 381 -3.34 29.85 7.52
CA ASP A 381 -4.34 30.90 7.27
C ASP A 381 -5.75 30.31 7.48
N PRO A 382 -6.53 30.83 8.44
CA PRO A 382 -7.83 30.29 8.76
C PRO A 382 -8.83 30.46 7.59
N THR A 383 -8.51 31.21 6.54
CA THR A 383 -9.24 31.32 5.26
C THR A 383 -10.74 31.57 5.43
N GLY A 384 -11.11 32.81 5.80
CA GLY A 384 -12.50 33.23 5.98
C GLY A 384 -13.04 33.09 7.40
N TYR A 385 -12.24 32.59 8.34
CA TYR A 385 -12.58 32.36 9.75
C TYR A 385 -11.80 33.34 10.64
N SER A 386 -12.20 34.60 10.59
CA SER A 386 -11.41 35.72 11.11
C SER A 386 -11.72 36.12 12.55
N THR A 387 -12.67 35.48 13.24
CA THR A 387 -13.09 35.88 14.58
C THR A 387 -13.29 34.67 15.49
N ALA A 388 -12.77 34.72 16.71
CA ALA A 388 -12.97 33.70 17.75
C ALA A 388 -13.31 34.34 19.09
N CYS A 389 -13.93 33.56 19.98
CA CYS A 389 -14.26 33.98 21.33
C CYS A 389 -13.05 33.82 22.27
N THR A 390 -12.73 34.85 23.03
CA THR A 390 -11.55 34.86 23.93
C THR A 390 -11.80 34.19 25.28
N LYS A 391 -13.06 34.12 25.72
CA LYS A 391 -13.46 33.58 27.03
C LYS A 391 -14.03 32.16 26.98
N ILE A 392 -14.53 31.76 25.81
CA ILE A 392 -15.13 30.45 25.58
C ILE A 392 -14.45 29.84 24.35
N GLY A 393 -14.03 28.58 24.45
CA GLY A 393 -13.42 27.89 23.31
C GLY A 393 -14.47 27.57 22.25
N ASN A 394 -14.55 28.38 21.19
CA ASN A 394 -15.48 28.18 20.07
C ASN A 394 -14.83 27.51 18.85
N VAL A 395 -13.49 27.44 18.82
CA VAL A 395 -12.73 26.76 17.76
C VAL A 395 -12.17 25.44 18.28
N SER A 396 -12.32 24.37 17.50
CA SER A 396 -11.78 23.05 17.84
C SER A 396 -11.30 22.29 16.60
N ILE A 397 -10.22 21.52 16.76
CA ILE A 397 -9.71 20.56 15.78
C ILE A 397 -10.01 19.13 16.22
N ASP A 398 -10.39 18.28 15.26
CA ASP A 398 -10.53 16.84 15.44
C ASP A 398 -9.17 16.11 15.37
N PRO A 399 -9.08 14.87 15.90
CA PRO A 399 -7.91 14.02 15.68
C PRO A 399 -7.53 13.96 14.19
N TRP A 400 -6.23 14.00 13.91
CA TRP A 400 -5.74 13.80 12.55
C TRP A 400 -6.04 12.38 12.11
N LYS A 401 -6.42 12.23 10.85
CA LYS A 401 -6.71 10.94 10.24
C LYS A 401 -5.96 10.87 8.92
N PRO A 402 -5.39 9.71 8.55
CA PRO A 402 -4.96 9.51 7.18
C PRO A 402 -6.17 9.68 6.26
N ASP A 403 -5.97 10.33 5.12
CA ASP A 403 -7.00 10.41 4.08
C ASP A 403 -7.48 8.98 3.74
N GLN A 404 -8.75 8.78 3.41
CA GLN A 404 -9.33 7.42 3.29
C GLN A 404 -8.61 6.55 2.25
N GLY A 405 -8.00 7.17 1.23
CA GLY A 405 -7.11 6.51 0.27
C GLY A 405 -5.81 5.98 0.92
N ASP A 406 -5.24 6.76 1.83
CA ASP A 406 -3.98 6.47 2.52
C ASP A 406 -4.19 5.58 3.75
N ALA A 407 -5.34 5.67 4.44
CA ALA A 407 -5.71 4.78 5.53
C ALA A 407 -5.76 3.32 5.06
N ALA A 408 -6.26 3.10 3.84
CA ALA A 408 -6.25 1.79 3.20
C ALA A 408 -4.83 1.35 2.82
N ALA A 409 -3.93 2.27 2.47
CA ALA A 409 -2.53 1.97 2.17
C ALA A 409 -1.74 1.63 3.46
N ALA A 410 -1.87 2.45 4.52
CA ALA A 410 -1.25 2.24 5.82
C ALA A 410 -1.72 0.93 6.48
N ARG A 411 -3.01 0.59 6.37
CA ARG A 411 -3.52 -0.69 6.87
C ARG A 411 -2.93 -1.88 6.13
N ARG A 412 -2.75 -1.78 4.81
CA ARG A 412 -2.07 -2.80 4.01
C ARG A 412 -0.60 -2.94 4.41
N ALA A 413 0.09 -1.83 4.70
CA ALA A 413 1.47 -1.84 5.21
C ALA A 413 1.56 -2.51 6.60
N ALA A 414 0.65 -2.20 7.52
CA ALA A 414 0.62 -2.80 8.85
C ALA A 414 0.31 -4.31 8.80
N GLU A 415 -0.63 -4.73 7.94
CA GLU A 415 -0.96 -6.15 7.75
C GLU A 415 0.21 -6.92 7.12
N ALA A 416 0.95 -6.32 6.19
CA ALA A 416 2.16 -6.89 5.61
C ALA A 416 3.31 -7.00 6.63
N ALA A 417 3.49 -6.01 7.49
CA ALA A 417 4.49 -6.04 8.57
C ALA A 417 4.16 -7.14 9.60
N ALA A 418 2.90 -7.28 10.00
CA ALA A 418 2.46 -8.33 10.92
C ALA A 418 2.61 -9.74 10.32
N ALA A 419 2.35 -9.91 9.02
CA ALA A 419 2.56 -11.17 8.32
C ALA A 419 4.05 -11.54 8.25
N SER A 420 4.91 -10.57 7.94
CA SER A 420 6.36 -10.75 7.89
C SER A 420 6.94 -11.13 9.26
N ALA A 421 6.46 -10.50 10.34
CA ALA A 421 6.86 -10.84 11.71
C ALA A 421 6.49 -12.28 12.10
N ARG A 422 5.32 -12.78 11.66
CA ARG A 422 4.93 -14.18 11.89
C ARG A 422 5.79 -15.16 11.10
N ALA A 423 6.06 -14.87 9.84
CA ALA A 423 6.92 -15.73 9.02
C ALA A 423 8.35 -15.83 9.58
N ALA A 424 8.88 -14.72 10.10
CA ALA A 424 10.18 -14.71 10.77
C ALA A 424 10.17 -15.55 12.07
N ALA A 425 9.09 -15.47 12.86
CA ALA A 425 8.94 -16.28 14.06
C ALA A 425 8.85 -17.78 13.76
N ASP A 426 8.12 -18.15 12.70
CA ASP A 426 7.99 -19.55 12.28
C ASP A 426 9.32 -20.12 11.74
N ALA A 427 10.08 -19.31 11.00
CA ALA A 427 11.41 -19.69 10.51
C ALA A 427 12.40 -19.88 11.67
N ALA A 428 12.40 -18.99 12.67
CA ALA A 428 13.23 -19.12 13.85
C ALA A 428 12.86 -20.36 14.69
N ALA A 429 11.58 -20.70 14.79
CA ALA A 429 11.12 -21.90 15.47
C ALA A 429 11.54 -23.19 14.72
N ALA A 430 11.55 -23.17 13.39
CA ALA A 430 12.01 -24.29 12.57
C ALA A 430 13.52 -24.52 12.70
N ASP A 431 14.32 -23.47 12.71
CA ASP A 431 15.79 -23.57 12.89
C ASP A 431 16.16 -24.03 14.31
N ALA A 432 15.49 -23.51 15.34
CA ALA A 432 15.65 -24.00 16.71
C ALA A 432 15.29 -25.49 16.86
N SER A 433 14.30 -25.97 16.10
CA SER A 433 13.92 -27.40 16.07
C SER A 433 14.95 -28.27 15.35
N ALA A 434 15.61 -27.73 14.32
CA ALA A 434 16.67 -28.42 13.59
C ALA A 434 17.96 -28.56 14.42
N GLN A 435 18.29 -27.54 15.22
CA GLN A 435 19.49 -27.54 16.08
C GLN A 435 19.33 -28.38 17.35
N ALA A 436 18.10 -28.69 17.77
CA ALA A 436 17.80 -29.52 18.94
C ALA A 436 17.78 -31.04 18.66
N SER A 437 18.00 -31.47 17.41
CA SER A 437 18.11 -32.90 17.08
C SER A 437 19.58 -33.35 17.18
N PRO A 438 19.93 -34.24 18.13
CA PRO A 438 21.30 -34.63 18.45
C PRO A 438 21.98 -35.50 17.38
#